data_AF-A0A1H4BVP2-F1
#
_entry.id   AF-A0A1H4BVP2-F1
#
_cell.length_a   1.000
_cell.length_b   1.000
_cell.length_c   1.000
_cell.angle_alpha   90.00
_cell.angle_beta   90.00
_cell.angle_gamma   90.00
#
_symmetry.space_group_name_H-M   'P 1'
#
loop_
_entity.id
_entity.type
_entity.pdbx_description
1 polymer ?
#
loop_
_entity_poly.entity_id
_entity_poly.type
_entity_poly.pdbx_seq_one_letter_code
_entity_poly.pdbx_strand_id
1 'polypeptide(L)'
;KAFGDLKDRLNMRRALTSSESALEGKLFVEFIALIFLSSIKKRMETADLFSKYTLHEVLDELDVIECYLEPGKAPVQGEVLKKQEELYRSLGVRPLLASPQC
;
A
#
# COMPACT_ATOMS: atom_id res chain seq x y z
N LYS A 1 -0.07 -19.16 6.65
CA LYS A 1 -0.86 -18.40 7.65
C LYS A 1 -1.21 -16.99 7.18
N ALA A 2 -0.27 -16.19 6.65
CA ALA A 2 -0.51 -14.80 6.22
C ALA A 2 -1.59 -14.57 5.13
N PHE A 3 -1.86 -15.53 4.25
CA PHE A 3 -2.88 -15.37 3.19
C PHE A 3 -4.33 -15.42 3.73
N GLY A 4 -4.54 -16.07 4.89
CA GLY A 4 -5.83 -16.16 5.55
C GLY A 4 -6.22 -14.84 6.21
N ASP A 5 -5.30 -14.23 6.96
CA ASP A 5 -5.50 -12.93 7.59
C ASP A 5 -5.78 -11.82 6.57
N LEU A 6 -5.22 -11.94 5.38
CA LEU A 6 -5.46 -10.97 4.31
C LEU A 6 -6.88 -11.07 3.73
N LYS A 7 -7.41 -12.28 3.56
CA LYS A 7 -8.82 -12.47 3.15
C LYS A 7 -9.80 -11.92 4.19
N ASP A 8 -9.45 -12.00 5.46
CA ASP A 8 -10.24 -11.44 6.55
C ASP A 8 -10.23 -9.90 6.50
N ARG A 9 -9.07 -9.30 6.24
CA ARG A 9 -8.90 -7.83 6.11
C ARG A 9 -9.50 -7.25 4.83
N LEU A 10 -9.52 -8.01 3.74
CA LEU A 10 -10.21 -7.66 2.49
C LEU A 10 -11.72 -7.86 2.58
N ASN A 11 -12.27 -8.28 3.74
CA ASN A 11 -13.70 -8.39 3.96
C ASN A 11 -14.37 -9.44 3.02
N MET A 12 -13.64 -10.48 2.61
CA MET A 12 -14.19 -11.58 1.80
C MET A 12 -15.16 -12.50 2.57
N ARG A 13 -15.11 -12.50 3.91
CA ARG A 13 -16.01 -13.34 4.74
C ARG A 13 -17.47 -12.88 4.68
N ARG A 14 -17.75 -11.67 4.20
CA ARG A 14 -19.11 -11.12 4.17
C ARG A 14 -19.35 -10.39 2.85
N ALA A 15 -20.12 -11.02 1.96
CA ALA A 15 -20.72 -10.38 0.81
C ALA A 15 -21.86 -9.46 1.29
N LEU A 16 -21.52 -8.28 1.81
CA LEU A 16 -22.48 -7.23 2.16
C LEU A 16 -22.90 -6.44 0.92
N THR A 17 -23.22 -7.14 -0.17
CA THR A 17 -23.60 -6.56 -1.45
C THR A 17 -24.96 -7.11 -1.83
N SER A 18 -25.93 -6.23 -2.09
CA SER A 18 -27.31 -6.61 -2.38
C SER A 18 -27.55 -7.10 -3.82
N SER A 19 -26.53 -7.04 -4.68
CA SER A 19 -26.59 -7.53 -6.06
C SER A 19 -25.36 -8.35 -6.44
N GLU A 20 -25.54 -9.24 -7.41
CA GLU A 20 -24.47 -10.04 -8.04
C GLU A 20 -23.42 -9.14 -8.72
N SER A 21 -23.86 -8.08 -9.40
CA SER A 21 -22.97 -7.10 -10.03
C SER A 21 -22.06 -6.37 -9.04
N ALA A 22 -22.57 -6.01 -7.85
CA ALA A 22 -21.77 -5.39 -6.81
C ALA A 22 -20.78 -6.39 -6.18
N LEU A 23 -21.15 -7.66 -6.08
CA LEU A 23 -20.26 -8.72 -5.64
C LEU A 23 -19.10 -8.94 -6.63
N GLU A 24 -19.40 -9.01 -7.92
CA GLU A 24 -18.39 -9.17 -8.97
C GLU A 24 -17.41 -7.99 -9.01
N GLY A 25 -17.93 -6.76 -8.92
CA GLY A 25 -17.10 -5.56 -8.82
C GLY A 25 -16.18 -5.58 -7.59
N LYS A 26 -16.68 -6.05 -6.44
CA LYS A 26 -15.88 -6.21 -5.23
C LYS A 26 -14.75 -7.24 -5.41
N LEU A 27 -15.06 -8.42 -5.96
CA LEU A 27 -14.06 -9.45 -6.23
C LEU A 27 -12.97 -8.97 -7.19
N PHE A 28 -13.35 -8.20 -8.20
CA PHE A 28 -12.40 -7.62 -9.14
C PHE A 28 -11.43 -6.65 -8.46
N VAL A 29 -11.94 -5.69 -7.68
CA VAL A 29 -11.10 -4.73 -6.94
C VAL A 29 -10.18 -5.45 -5.94
N GLU A 30 -10.70 -6.46 -5.24
CA GLU A 30 -9.90 -7.27 -4.31
C GLU A 30 -8.79 -8.05 -5.02
N PHE A 31 -9.06 -8.63 -6.19
CA PHE A 31 -8.05 -9.33 -6.97
C PHE A 31 -6.90 -8.39 -7.36
N ILE A 32 -7.21 -7.16 -7.78
CA ILE A 32 -6.20 -6.14 -8.06
C ILE A 32 -5.43 -5.76 -6.78
N ALA A 33 -6.11 -5.58 -5.65
CA ALA A 33 -5.46 -5.31 -4.36
C ALA A 33 -4.46 -6.42 -3.97
N LEU A 34 -4.80 -7.69 -4.21
CA LEU A 34 -3.91 -8.83 -3.95
C LEU A 34 -2.64 -8.81 -4.82
N ILE A 35 -2.74 -8.36 -6.08
CA ILE A 35 -1.57 -8.19 -6.95
C ILE A 35 -0.61 -7.15 -6.36
N PHE A 36 -1.13 -5.99 -5.96
CA PHE A 36 -0.33 -4.94 -5.34
C PHE A 36 0.32 -5.44 -4.05
N LEU A 37 -0.46 -6.07 -3.17
CA LEU A 37 0.07 -6.56 -1.92
C LEU A 37 1.15 -7.63 -2.11
N SER A 38 0.95 -8.55 -3.06
CA SER A 38 1.96 -9.56 -3.40
C SER A 38 3.25 -8.90 -3.89
N SER A 39 3.14 -7.82 -4.67
CA SER A 39 4.30 -7.06 -5.16
C SER A 39 5.05 -6.38 -4.01
N ILE A 40 4.33 -5.72 -3.10
CA ILE A 40 4.92 -5.07 -1.92
C ILE A 40 5.60 -6.12 -1.04
N LYS A 41 4.91 -7.23 -0.76
CA LYS A 41 5.46 -8.32 0.05
C LYS A 41 6.77 -8.88 -0.55
N LYS A 42 6.80 -9.09 -1.87
CA LYS A 42 8.02 -9.55 -2.57
C LYS A 42 9.17 -8.54 -2.44
N ARG A 43 8.87 -7.24 -2.54
CA ARG A 43 9.87 -6.17 -2.34
C ARG A 43 10.39 -6.16 -0.91
N MET A 44 9.51 -6.33 0.08
CA MET A 44 9.91 -6.44 1.49
C MET A 44 10.79 -7.65 1.77
N GLU A 45 10.49 -8.81 1.19
CA GLU A 45 11.35 -10.02 1.27
C GLU A 45 12.72 -9.75 0.64
N THR A 46 12.77 -9.09 -0.52
CA THR A 46 14.02 -8.79 -1.23
C THR A 46 14.89 -7.78 -0.47
N ALA A 47 14.28 -6.83 0.23
CA ALA A 47 14.96 -5.79 1.00
C ALA A 47 15.20 -6.17 2.48
N ASP A 48 14.93 -7.42 2.87
CA ASP A 48 14.98 -7.91 4.26
C ASP A 48 14.20 -7.04 5.27
N LEU A 49 13.11 -6.40 4.82
CA LEU A 49 12.31 -5.52 5.66
C LEU A 49 11.50 -6.29 6.72
N PHE A 50 11.25 -7.57 6.50
CA PHE A 50 10.54 -8.43 7.46
C PHE A 50 11.31 -8.65 8.77
N SER A 51 12.61 -8.34 8.81
CA SER A 51 13.39 -8.34 10.04
C SER A 51 13.02 -7.19 11.00
N LYS A 52 12.43 -6.11 10.47
CA LYS A 52 12.13 -4.86 11.21
C LYS A 52 10.66 -4.49 11.21
N TYR A 53 9.94 -4.82 10.14
CA TYR A 53 8.56 -4.41 9.93
C TYR A 53 7.71 -5.57 9.45
N THR A 54 6.49 -5.62 9.95
CA THR A 54 5.41 -6.38 9.33
C THR A 54 4.88 -5.63 8.10
N LEU A 55 4.23 -6.37 7.20
CA LEU A 55 3.57 -5.77 6.03
C LEU A 55 2.52 -4.72 6.44
N HIS A 56 1.87 -4.90 7.59
CA HIS A 56 0.89 -3.95 8.09
C HIS A 56 1.55 -2.65 8.54
N GLU A 57 2.63 -2.73 9.31
CA GLU A 57 3.36 -1.54 9.80
C GLU A 57 3.92 -0.73 8.63
N VAL A 58 4.40 -1.37 7.57
CA VAL A 58 4.83 -0.66 6.35
C VAL A 58 3.67 0.09 5.70
N LEU A 59 2.50 -0.54 5.58
CA LEU A 59 1.33 0.12 4.98
C LEU A 59 0.86 1.28 5.84
N ASP A 60 0.78 1.11 7.16
CA ASP A 60 0.34 2.15 8.09
C ASP A 60 1.29 3.35 8.07
N GLU A 61 2.61 3.10 8.00
CA GLU A 61 3.61 4.17 7.95
C GLU A 61 3.52 4.99 6.66
N LEU A 62 3.16 4.35 5.54
CA LEU A 62 3.01 5.02 4.25
C LEU A 62 1.64 5.69 4.09
N ASP A 63 0.59 5.20 4.75
CA ASP A 63 -0.77 5.77 4.71
C ASP A 63 -0.85 7.17 5.36
N VAL A 64 0.11 7.50 6.23
CA VAL A 64 0.25 8.83 6.84
C VAL A 64 0.63 9.91 5.82
N ILE A 65 1.15 9.54 4.66
CA ILE A 65 1.67 10.50 3.68
C ILE A 65 0.52 11.08 2.87
N GLU A 66 0.17 12.33 3.16
CA GLU A 66 -0.89 13.03 2.46
C GLU A 66 -0.47 13.51 1.06
N CYS A 67 -1.41 13.51 0.12
CA CYS A 67 -1.24 14.12 -1.18
C CYS A 67 -2.48 14.97 -1.53
N TYR A 68 -2.25 16.23 -1.82
CA TYR A 68 -3.28 17.21 -2.13
C TYR A 68 -3.40 17.37 -3.63
N LEU A 69 -4.62 17.17 -4.13
CA LEU A 69 -4.97 17.32 -5.55
C LEU A 69 -5.87 18.54 -5.68
N GLU A 70 -5.38 19.58 -6.36
CA GLU A 70 -6.18 20.75 -6.72
C GLU A 70 -6.45 20.74 -8.23
N PRO A 71 -7.71 20.91 -8.68
CA PRO A 71 -8.02 20.92 -10.11
C PRO A 71 -7.17 21.94 -10.88
N GLY A 72 -6.49 21.48 -11.93
CA GLY A 72 -5.63 22.34 -12.75
C GLY A 72 -4.22 22.58 -12.21
N LYS A 73 -3.86 21.99 -11.07
CA LYS A 73 -2.49 22.05 -10.52
C LYS A 73 -1.88 20.64 -10.43
N ALA A 74 -0.55 20.60 -10.38
CA ALA A 74 0.16 19.36 -10.11
C ALA A 74 -0.13 18.87 -8.68
N PRO A 75 -0.12 17.54 -8.43
CA PRO A 75 -0.26 16.99 -7.08
C PRO A 75 0.79 17.57 -6.14
N VAL A 76 0.37 17.99 -4.95
CA VAL A 76 1.28 18.49 -3.90
C VAL A 76 1.39 17.42 -2.83
N GLN A 77 2.58 16.85 -2.67
CA GLN A 77 2.87 15.91 -1.59
C GLN A 77 3.03 16.67 -0.27
N GLY A 78 2.41 16.17 0.80
CA GLY A 78 2.60 16.65 2.16
C GLY A 78 3.99 16.33 2.71
N GLU A 79 4.19 16.56 4.00
CA GLU A 79 5.47 16.26 4.66
C GLU A 79 5.77 14.74 4.63
N VAL A 80 6.99 14.39 4.24
CA VAL A 80 7.50 13.01 4.28
C VAL A 80 8.61 12.95 5.33
N LEU A 81 8.40 12.13 6.35
CA LEU A 81 9.39 11.88 7.40
C LEU A 81 10.55 11.03 6.86
N LYS A 82 11.74 11.16 7.46
CA LYS A 82 12.93 10.38 7.05
C LYS A 82 12.69 8.87 7.01
N LYS A 83 11.98 8.32 8.01
CA LYS A 83 11.61 6.90 8.06
C LYS A 83 10.76 6.46 6.86
N GLN A 84 9.85 7.31 6.39
CA GLN A 84 9.00 7.05 5.23
C GLN A 84 9.81 7.13 3.93
N GLU A 85 10.73 8.09 3.84
CA GLU A 85 11.65 8.21 2.71
C GLU A 85 12.56 6.96 2.59
N GLU A 86 13.11 6.51 3.71
CA GLU A 86 13.92 5.29 3.79
C GLU A 86 13.11 4.04 3.41
N LEU A 87 11.85 3.94 3.85
CA LEU A 87 10.95 2.85 3.45
C LEU A 87 10.68 2.85 1.94
N TYR A 88 10.36 4.00 1.34
CA TYR A 88 10.20 4.11 -0.11
C TYR A 88 11.45 3.63 -0.86
N ARG A 89 12.63 4.09 -0.45
CA ARG A 89 13.91 3.69 -1.05
C ARG A 89 14.18 2.19 -0.90
N SER A 90 13.92 1.64 0.28
CA SER A 90 14.07 0.21 0.58
C SER A 90 13.11 -0.64 -0.27
N LEU A 91 11.91 -0.13 -0.53
CA LEU A 91 10.93 -0.74 -1.44
C LEU A 91 11.27 -0.51 -2.92
N GLY A 92 12.36 0.18 -3.25
CA GLY A 92 12.76 0.48 -4.63
C GLY A 92 11.80 1.43 -5.33
N VAL A 93 11.22 2.37 -4.58
CA VAL A 93 10.32 3.42 -5.06
C VAL A 93 10.99 4.77 -4.81
N ARG A 94 10.98 5.65 -5.81
CA ARG A 94 11.50 7.01 -5.67
C ARG A 94 10.44 7.87 -4.95
N PRO A 95 10.73 8.44 -3.77
CA PRO A 95 9.83 9.41 -3.16
C PRO A 95 9.72 10.66 -4.04
N LEU A 96 8.51 11.22 -4.21
CA LEU A 96 8.25 12.31 -5.15
C LEU A 96 9.03 13.59 -4.82
N LEU A 97 9.29 13.85 -3.53
CA LEU A 97 10.05 15.00 -3.04
C LEU A 97 11.32 14.61 -2.24
N ALA A 98 11.90 13.45 -2.52
CA ALA A 98 13.10 13.00 -1.81
C ALA A 98 14.25 14.01 -2.03
N SER A 99 14.95 14.38 -0.94
CA SER A 99 16.22 15.11 -1.09
C SER A 99 17.18 14.26 -1.94
N PRO A 100 17.89 14.84 -2.94
CA PRO A 100 18.94 14.11 -3.64
C PRO A 100 19.95 13.60 -2.61
N GLN A 101 20.31 12.32 -2.69
CA GLN A 101 21.35 11.76 -1.81
C GLN A 101 22.68 12.43 -2.16
N CYS A 102 23.34 13.04 -1.17
CA CYS A 102 24.76 13.41 -1.24
C CYS A 102 25.63 12.14 -1.29
#